data_AF-A0A915MUJ5-F1
#
_entry.id   AF-A0A915MUJ5-F1
#
_cell.length_a   1.000
_cell.length_b   1.000
_cell.length_c   1.000
_cell.angle_alpha   90.00
_cell.angle_beta   90.00
_cell.angle_gamma   90.00
#
_symmetry.space_group_name_H-M   'P 1'
#
loop_
_entity.id
_entity.type
_entity.pdbx_description
1 polymer ?
#
loop_
_entity_poly.entity_id
_entity_poly.type
_entity_poly.pdbx_seq_one_letter_code
_entity_poly.pdbx_strand_id
1 'polypeptide(L)'
;LMLDRWNKYVFSKISTRLLNAAMSLIDRERNGELVNSQHIIGVQESFVDLSIVGNLNYAEQFEEQYITFTEQFYSSRTSQILAENGVLAYMAYVDEKLVEEEERAKKYLDGETDGKSKGK
;
A
#
# COMPACT_ATOMS: atom_id res chain seq x y z
N LEU A 1 7.79 -6.32 25.28
CA LEU A 1 9.05 -7.08 25.51
C LEU A 1 9.41 -8.01 24.34
N MET A 2 8.52 -8.87 23.85
CA MET A 2 8.83 -9.74 22.69
C MET A 2 8.81 -8.99 21.35
N LEU A 3 7.78 -8.19 21.08
CA LEU A 3 7.68 -7.34 19.87
C LEU A 3 8.83 -6.32 19.78
N ASP A 4 9.19 -5.69 20.89
CA ASP A 4 10.33 -4.76 20.95
C ASP A 4 11.67 -5.43 20.58
N ARG A 5 11.94 -6.63 21.12
CA ARG A 5 13.14 -7.41 20.72
C ARG A 5 13.07 -7.83 19.25
N TRP A 6 11.92 -8.31 18.78
CA TRP A 6 11.75 -8.68 17.38
C TRP A 6 11.98 -7.48 16.46
N ASN A 7 11.44 -6.31 16.78
CA ASN A 7 11.67 -5.09 16.01
C ASN A 7 13.16 -4.72 15.97
N LYS A 8 13.79 -4.66 17.14
CA LYS A 8 15.19 -4.25 17.31
C LYS A 8 16.18 -5.17 16.61
N TYR A 9 15.95 -6.48 16.64
CA TYR A 9 16.92 -7.45 16.14
C TYR A 9 16.62 -7.96 14.73
N VAL A 10 15.35 -7.91 14.30
CA VAL A 10 14.89 -8.50 13.04
C VAL A 10 14.23 -7.44 12.15
N PHE A 11 13.04 -6.95 12.52
CA PHE A 11 12.18 -6.20 11.60
C PHE A 11 12.84 -4.92 11.08
N SER A 12 13.42 -4.10 11.96
CA SER A 12 14.11 -2.86 11.57
C SER A 12 15.21 -3.03 10.52
N LYS A 13 15.77 -4.24 10.38
CA LYS A 13 16.82 -4.54 9.39
C LYS A 13 16.28 -4.98 8.04
N ILE A 14 15.02 -5.41 7.98
CA ILE A 14 14.41 -6.00 6.78
C ILE A 14 13.14 -5.27 6.33
N SER A 15 12.60 -4.35 7.14
CA SER A 15 11.32 -3.68 6.94
C SER A 15 11.23 -3.00 5.57
N THR A 16 12.26 -2.26 5.16
CA THR A 16 12.31 -1.62 3.82
C THR A 16 12.23 -2.64 2.69
N ARG A 17 12.92 -3.79 2.83
CA ARG A 17 12.89 -4.84 1.80
C ARG A 17 11.53 -5.54 1.75
N LEU A 18 10.92 -5.78 2.90
CA LEU A 18 9.58 -6.34 2.99
C LEU A 18 8.54 -5.40 2.40
N LEU A 19 8.64 -4.11 2.70
CA LEU A 19 7.78 -3.06 2.15
C LEU A 19 7.88 -3.02 0.63
N ASN A 20 9.09 -2.95 0.08
CA ASN A 20 9.30 -2.94 -1.37
C ASN A 20 8.78 -4.22 -2.04
N ALA A 21 8.95 -5.37 -1.39
CA ALA A 21 8.40 -6.63 -1.89
C ALA A 21 6.87 -6.63 -1.90
N ALA A 22 6.23 -6.09 -0.86
CA ALA A 22 4.78 -5.92 -0.80
C ALA A 22 4.27 -4.98 -1.91
N MET A 23 4.94 -3.83 -2.11
CA MET A 23 4.60 -2.90 -3.20
C MET A 23 4.75 -3.53 -4.59
N SER A 24 5.79 -4.34 -4.79
CA SER A 24 5.96 -5.09 -6.04
C SER A 24 4.87 -6.14 -6.26
N LEU A 25 4.37 -6.80 -5.21
CA LEU A 25 3.23 -7.71 -5.33
C LEU A 25 1.94 -6.97 -5.69
N ILE A 26 1.72 -5.80 -5.10
CA ILE A 26 0.57 -4.93 -5.43
C ILE A 26 0.63 -4.49 -6.89
N ASP A 27 1.80 -4.08 -7.38
CA ASP A 27 2.01 -3.69 -8.78
C ASP A 27 1.70 -4.84 -9.76
N ARG A 28 2.16 -6.05 -9.44
CA ARG A 28 1.85 -7.26 -10.22
C ARG A 28 0.35 -7.56 -10.23
N GLU A 29 -0.32 -7.41 -9.08
CA GLU A 29 -1.77 -7.58 -8.99
C GLU A 29 -2.53 -6.57 -9.85
N ARG A 30 -2.10 -5.29 -9.88
CA ARG A 30 -2.68 -4.26 -10.76
C ARG A 30 -2.50 -4.56 -12.24
N ASN A 31 -1.44 -5.27 -12.59
CA ASN A 31 -1.20 -5.77 -13.95
C ASN A 31 -1.96 -7.07 -14.26
N GLY A 32 -2.84 -7.53 -13.36
CA GLY A 32 -3.69 -8.70 -13.55
C GLY A 32 -3.04 -10.02 -13.16
N GLU A 33 -1.86 -10.00 -12.53
CA GLU A 33 -1.24 -11.22 -12.03
C GLU A 33 -1.96 -11.74 -10.78
N LEU A 34 -2.12 -13.06 -10.69
CA LEU A 34 -2.59 -13.70 -9.47
C LEU A 34 -1.48 -13.67 -8.42
N VAL A 35 -1.68 -12.92 -7.34
CA VAL A 35 -0.75 -12.83 -6.21
C VAL A 35 -1.35 -13.43 -4.95
N ASN A 36 -0.48 -13.98 -4.10
CA ASN A 36 -0.91 -14.40 -2.77
C ASN A 36 -1.01 -13.18 -1.84
N SER A 37 -2.23 -12.69 -1.65
CA SER A 37 -2.56 -11.55 -0.80
C SER A 37 -2.05 -11.67 0.63
N GLN A 38 -1.89 -12.88 1.16
CA GLN A 38 -1.40 -13.09 2.53
C GLN A 38 0.03 -12.57 2.72
N HIS A 39 0.85 -12.54 1.67
CA HIS A 39 2.20 -11.97 1.75
C HIS A 39 2.17 -10.44 1.94
N ILE A 40 1.19 -9.76 1.35
CA ILE A 40 1.02 -8.31 1.50
C ILE A 40 0.44 -8.03 2.90
N ILE A 41 -0.62 -8.75 3.27
CA ILE A 41 -1.30 -8.62 4.57
C ILE A 41 -0.31 -8.86 5.72
N GLY A 42 0.50 -9.92 5.69
CA GLY A 42 1.44 -10.19 6.78
C GLY A 42 2.53 -9.13 6.94
N VAL A 43 2.94 -8.46 5.85
CA VAL A 43 3.83 -7.30 5.93
C VAL A 43 3.10 -6.11 6.54
N GLN A 44 1.87 -5.83 6.12
CA GLN A 44 1.07 -4.75 6.67
C GLN A 44 0.78 -4.94 8.17
N GLU A 45 0.35 -6.13 8.60
CA GLU A 45 0.11 -6.49 10.01
C GLU A 45 1.38 -6.25 10.86
N SER A 46 2.55 -6.57 10.31
CA SER A 46 3.84 -6.32 10.97
C SER A 46 4.09 -4.82 11.23
N PHE A 47 3.69 -3.94 10.31
CA PHE A 47 3.79 -2.49 10.50
C PHE A 47 2.73 -1.97 11.49
N VAL A 48 1.50 -2.49 11.44
CA VAL A 48 0.41 -2.12 12.37
C VAL A 48 0.76 -2.51 13.81
N ASP A 49 1.18 -3.75 14.05
CA ASP A 49 1.53 -4.25 15.38
C ASP A 49 2.66 -3.44 16.02
N LEU A 50 3.65 -3.04 15.23
CA LEU A 50 4.73 -2.17 15.69
C LEU A 50 4.33 -0.72 15.89
N SER A 51 3.26 -0.28 15.25
CA SER A 51 2.71 1.05 15.47
C SER A 51 1.88 1.12 16.76
N ILE A 52 1.19 0.04 17.11
CA ILE A 52 0.42 -0.05 18.35
C ILE A 52 1.34 -0.21 19.57
N VAL A 53 2.34 -1.10 19.48
CA VAL A 53 3.15 -1.54 20.63
C VAL A 53 4.54 -0.92 20.66
N GLY A 54 5.00 -0.35 19.54
CA GLY A 54 6.32 0.24 19.38
C GLY A 54 6.27 1.74 19.07
N ASN A 55 7.41 2.26 18.58
CA ASN A 55 7.56 3.65 18.16
C ASN A 55 7.49 3.80 16.64
N LEU A 56 6.92 2.82 15.93
CA LEU A 56 6.80 2.88 14.48
C LEU A 56 5.56 3.70 14.10
N ASN A 57 5.69 4.59 13.11
CA ASN A 57 4.53 5.29 12.55
C ASN A 57 4.05 4.55 11.30
N TYR A 58 2.89 3.88 11.39
CA TYR A 58 2.32 3.13 10.27
C TYR A 58 2.03 4.03 9.06
N ALA A 59 1.48 5.23 9.31
CA ALA A 59 1.09 6.17 8.26
C ALA A 59 2.32 6.63 7.44
N GLU A 60 3.41 7.02 8.10
CA GLU A 60 4.64 7.50 7.44
C GLU A 60 5.43 6.36 6.76
N GLN A 61 5.36 5.13 7.28
CA GLN A 61 6.22 4.05 6.77
C GLN A 61 5.54 3.13 5.77
N PHE A 62 4.24 2.87 5.90
CA PHE A 62 3.51 1.97 5.01
C PHE A 62 2.53 2.72 4.11
N GLU A 63 1.62 3.51 4.68
CA GLU A 63 0.57 4.18 3.90
C GLU A 63 1.14 5.19 2.91
N GLU A 64 2.08 6.05 3.33
CA GLU A 64 2.71 7.03 2.46
C GLU A 64 3.39 6.36 1.26
N GLN A 65 4.06 5.22 1.50
CA GLN A 65 4.71 4.44 0.45
C GLN A 65 3.67 3.78 -0.45
N TYR A 66 2.62 3.18 0.11
CA TYR A 66 1.49 2.63 -0.66
C TYR A 66 0.89 3.66 -1.61
N ILE A 67 0.58 4.87 -1.11
CA ILE A 67 0.02 5.97 -1.91
C ILE A 67 1.02 6.41 -2.98
N THR A 68 2.28 6.63 -2.62
CA THR A 68 3.34 7.02 -3.57
C THR A 68 3.46 6.03 -4.73
N PHE A 69 3.49 4.73 -4.46
CA PHE A 69 3.54 3.70 -5.51
C PHE A 69 2.25 3.68 -6.36
N THR A 70 1.10 3.94 -5.76
CA THR A 70 -0.19 4.01 -6.45
C THR A 70 -0.23 5.19 -7.44
N GLU A 71 0.21 6.38 -7.01
CA GLU A 71 0.31 7.57 -7.85
C GLU A 71 1.27 7.36 -9.02
N GLN A 72 2.44 6.76 -8.76
CA GLN A 72 3.42 6.45 -9.80
C GLN A 72 2.87 5.47 -10.84
N PHE A 73 2.15 4.43 -10.42
CA PHE A 73 1.55 3.45 -11.32
C PHE A 73 0.56 4.09 -12.28
N TYR A 74 -0.36 4.92 -11.78
CA TYR A 74 -1.40 5.49 -12.61
C TYR A 74 -0.95 6.73 -13.38
N SER A 75 -0.06 7.59 -12.86
CA SER A 75 0.36 8.84 -13.52
C SER A 75 0.92 8.61 -14.93
N SER A 76 1.77 7.60 -15.10
CA SER A 76 2.36 7.26 -16.40
C SER A 76 1.31 6.71 -17.37
N ARG A 77 0.47 5.78 -16.90
CA ARG A 77 -0.51 5.05 -17.71
C ARG A 77 -1.69 5.92 -18.13
N THR A 78 -2.20 6.77 -17.24
CA THR A 78 -3.31 7.66 -17.55
C THR A 78 -2.89 8.77 -18.50
N SER A 79 -1.67 9.30 -18.37
CA SER A 79 -1.08 10.25 -19.32
C SER A 79 -0.99 9.66 -20.72
N GLN A 80 -0.58 8.39 -20.84
CA GLN A 80 -0.53 7.69 -22.11
C GLN A 80 -1.93 7.47 -22.71
N ILE A 81 -2.88 6.98 -21.92
CA ILE A 81 -4.26 6.74 -22.37
C ILE A 81 -4.90 8.05 -22.86
N LEU A 82 -4.70 9.15 -22.14
CA LEU A 82 -5.23 10.45 -22.53
C LEU A 82 -4.65 10.93 -23.86
N ALA A 83 -3.34 10.76 -24.06
CA ALA A 83 -2.66 11.17 -25.28
C ALA A 83 -3.05 10.33 -26.50
N GLU A 84 -3.19 9.01 -26.33
CA GLU A 84 -3.43 8.07 -27.43
C GLU A 84 -4.92 7.89 -27.76
N ASN A 85 -5.79 7.90 -26.74
CA ASN A 85 -7.20 7.48 -26.87
C ASN A 85 -8.20 8.60 -26.53
N GLY A 86 -7.70 9.76 -26.06
CA GLY A 86 -8.51 10.93 -25.75
C GLY A 86 -9.26 10.87 -24.42
N VAL A 87 -9.97 11.96 -24.12
CA VAL A 87 -10.58 12.21 -22.80
C VAL A 87 -11.63 11.16 -22.41
N LEU A 88 -12.45 10.70 -23.36
CA LEU A 88 -13.51 9.73 -23.04
C LEU A 88 -12.94 8.39 -22.56
N ALA A 89 -11.91 7.89 -23.23
CA ALA A 89 -11.22 6.66 -22.84
C ALA A 89 -10.49 6.80 -21.49
N TYR A 90 -9.88 7.97 -21.25
CA TYR A 90 -9.29 8.29 -19.96
C TYR A 90 -10.31 8.24 -18.82
N MET A 91 -11.48 8.88 -18.97
CA MET A 91 -12.49 8.93 -17.91
C MET A 91 -13.01 7.53 -17.59
N ALA A 92 -13.34 6.73 -18.62
CA ALA A 92 -13.78 5.35 -18.42
C ALA A 92 -12.72 4.49 -17.71
N TYR A 93 -11.44 4.63 -18.08
CA TYR A 93 -10.35 3.93 -17.43
C TYR A 93 -10.18 4.33 -15.96
N VAL A 94 -10.25 5.64 -15.65
CA VAL A 94 -10.12 6.13 -14.28
C VAL A 94 -11.28 5.62 -13.41
N ASP A 95 -12.51 5.67 -13.90
CA ASP A 95 -13.68 5.19 -13.16
C ASP A 95 -13.56 3.70 -12.81
N GLU A 96 -13.13 2.87 -13.77
CA GLU A 96 -12.87 1.44 -13.54
C GLU A 96 -11.79 1.23 -12.46
N LYS A 97 -10.66 1.95 -12.59
CA LYS A 97 -9.52 1.75 -11.69
C LYS A 97 -9.73 2.31 -10.29
N LEU A 98 -10.58 3.33 -10.12
CA LEU A 98 -10.97 3.80 -8.80
C LEU A 98 -11.74 2.74 -8.03
N VAL A 99 -12.66 2.02 -8.68
CA VAL A 99 -13.41 0.92 -8.04
C VAL A 99 -12.45 -0.19 -7.62
N GLU A 100 -11.52 -0.58 -8.49
CA GLU A 100 -10.51 -1.60 -8.17
C GLU A 100 -9.61 -1.19 -7.00
N GLU A 101 -9.14 0.07 -6.95
CA GLU A 101 -8.32 0.56 -5.84
C GLU A 101 -9.10 0.70 -4.54
N GLU A 102 -10.41 0.99 -4.58
CA GLU A 102 -11.25 1.01 -3.38
C GLU A 102 -11.33 -0.39 -2.75
N GLU A 103 -11.54 -1.42 -3.56
CA GLU A 103 -11.54 -2.81 -3.10
C GLU A 103 -10.16 -3.23 -2.57
N ARG A 104 -9.09 -2.80 -3.25
CA ARG A 104 -7.70 -3.09 -2.85
C ARG A 104 -7.32 -2.39 -1.55
N ALA A 105 -7.72 -1.14 -1.36
CA ALA A 105 -7.49 -0.38 -0.14
C ALA A 105 -8.17 -1.06 1.06
N LYS A 106 -9.44 -1.48 0.92
CA LYS A 106 -10.15 -2.25 1.96
C LYS A 106 -9.46 -3.56 2.33
N LYS A 107 -8.70 -4.13 1.40
CA LYS A 107 -8.01 -5.41 1.57
C LYS A 107 -6.62 -5.27 2.19
N TYR A 108 -5.90 -4.19 1.90
CA TYR A 108 -4.48 -4.05 2.23
C TYR A 108 -4.13 -2.87 3.13
N LEU A 109 -5.03 -1.91 3.35
CA LEU A 109 -4.80 -0.81 4.29
C LEU A 109 -5.54 -1.09 5.60
N ASP A 110 -4.96 -0.63 6.71
CA ASP A 110 -5.64 -0.65 7.99
C ASP A 110 -6.71 0.46 8.01
N GLY A 111 -7.95 0.10 8.35
CA GLY A 111 -9.05 1.06 8.46
C GLY A 111 -9.05 1.85 9.77
N GLU A 112 -8.26 1.46 10.77
CA GLU A 112 -8.24 2.11 12.08
C GLU A 112 -7.36 3.37 12.16
N THR A 113 -6.43 3.56 11.22
CA THR A 113 -5.52 4.72 11.20
C THR A 113 -6.21 6.01 10.77
N ASP A 114 -7.32 5.93 10.04
CA ASP A 114 -8.15 7.08 9.67
C ASP A 114 -8.89 7.69 10.88
N GLY A 115 -8.94 6.98 12.02
CA GLY A 115 -9.64 7.38 13.24
C GLY A 115 -8.77 7.92 14.38
N LYS A 116 -7.43 7.75 14.34
CA LYS A 116 -6.56 8.07 15.49
C LYS A 116 -5.64 9.29 15.30
N SER A 117 -5.67 9.98 14.15
CA SER A 117 -4.91 11.23 13.94
C SER A 117 -5.55 12.49 14.55
N LYS A 118 -6.74 12.39 15.16
CA LYS A 118 -7.38 13.49 15.93
C LYS A 118 -7.49 13.14 17.41
N GLY A 119 -6.35 13.01 18.08
CA GLY A 119 -6.37 12.60 19.48
C GLY A 119 -5.03 12.65 20.20
N LYS A 120 -4.23 13.69 20.01
CA LYS A 120 -3.27 14.13 21.02
C LYS A 120 -2.87 15.58 20.84
#